data_AF-A0A8W8NYK9-F1
#
_entry.id   AF-A0A8W8NYK9-F1
#
_cell.length_a   1.000
_cell.length_b   1.000
_cell.length_c   1.000
_cell.angle_alpha   90.00
_cell.angle_beta   90.00
_cell.angle_gamma   90.00
#
_symmetry.space_group_name_H-M   'P 1'
#
loop_
_entity.id
_entity.type
_entity.pdbx_description
1 polymer ?
#
loop_
_entity_poly.entity_id
_entity_poly.type
_entity_poly.pdbx_seq_one_letter_code
_entity_poly.pdbx_strand_id
1 'polypeptide(L)'
;LRMWQKFNELCLKQASKADEVSYERKLPDWLEKYIRYKFDLFDRTGDGYLDCDEFEYVLGDFGVPARDARSAFLMISQNNEKKVDFEYYKDLCTDYFRSNDPSALGNFITGKLVFSDK
;
A
#
# COMPACT_ATOMS: atom_id res chain seq x y z
N LEU A 1 -14.48 -36.30 -26.71
CA LEU A 1 -13.28 -35.43 -26.80
C LEU A 1 -13.55 -34.02 -27.35
N ARG A 2 -14.19 -33.82 -28.52
CA ARG A 2 -14.45 -32.47 -29.07
C ARG A 2 -15.27 -31.55 -28.17
N MET A 3 -16.19 -32.13 -27.39
CA MET A 3 -17.01 -31.39 -26.43
C MET A 3 -16.18 -30.83 -25.26
N TRP A 4 -15.16 -31.59 -24.82
CA TRP A 4 -14.25 -31.15 -23.76
C TRP A 4 -13.28 -30.06 -24.25
N GLN A 5 -12.81 -30.16 -25.49
CA GLN A 5 -12.00 -29.10 -26.11
C GLN A 5 -12.80 -27.80 -26.27
N LYS A 6 -14.05 -27.88 -26.74
CA LYS A 6 -14.94 -26.73 -26.82
C LYS A 6 -15.24 -26.14 -25.44
N PHE A 7 -15.47 -26.97 -24.44
CA PHE A 7 -15.67 -26.51 -23.07
C PHE A 7 -14.42 -25.79 -22.52
N ASN A 8 -13.23 -26.37 -22.72
CA ASN A 8 -11.97 -25.77 -22.31
C ASN A 8 -11.71 -24.43 -23.03
N GLU A 9 -11.94 -24.34 -24.34
CA GLU A 9 -11.84 -23.08 -25.10
C GLU A 9 -12.85 -22.03 -24.61
N LEU A 10 -14.06 -22.42 -24.24
CA LEU A 10 -15.06 -21.52 -23.68
C LEU A 10 -14.64 -21.01 -22.30
N CYS A 11 -14.12 -21.89 -21.45
CA CYS A 11 -13.57 -21.50 -20.15
C CYS A 11 -12.39 -20.53 -20.30
N LEU A 12 -11.47 -20.77 -21.25
CA LEU A 12 -10.35 -19.88 -21.53
C LEU A 12 -10.82 -18.51 -22.05
N LYS A 13 -11.82 -18.49 -22.95
CA LYS A 13 -12.41 -17.23 -23.45
C LYS A 13 -13.19 -16.47 -22.39
N GLN A 14 -13.82 -17.16 -21.44
CA GLN A 14 -14.50 -16.52 -20.31
C GLN A 14 -13.50 -15.99 -19.28
N ALA A 15 -12.40 -16.73 -19.03
CA ALA A 15 -11.31 -16.27 -18.17
C ALA A 15 -10.62 -15.04 -18.77
N SER A 16 -10.31 -15.05 -20.07
CA SER A 16 -9.69 -13.89 -20.74
C SER A 16 -10.62 -12.66 -20.75
N LYS A 17 -11.94 -12.86 -20.82
CA LYS A 17 -12.92 -11.78 -20.69
C LYS A 17 -13.11 -11.29 -19.26
N ALA A 18 -12.92 -12.16 -18.26
CA ALA A 18 -12.93 -11.77 -16.85
C ALA A 18 -11.71 -10.89 -16.51
N ASP A 19 -10.57 -11.13 -17.16
CA ASP A 19 -9.38 -10.27 -17.09
C ASP A 19 -9.55 -8.93 -17.87
N GLU A 20 -10.45 -8.86 -18.86
CA GLU A 20 -10.78 -7.61 -19.59
C GLU A 20 -11.78 -6.71 -18.84
N VAL A 21 -12.47 -7.22 -17.82
CA VAL A 21 -13.20 -6.34 -16.90
C VAL A 21 -12.14 -5.65 -16.05
N SER A 22 -11.77 -4.44 -16.47
CA SER A 22 -11.12 -3.45 -15.63
C SER A 22 -11.99 -3.27 -14.39
N TYR A 23 -11.78 -4.11 -13.37
CA TYR A 23 -11.98 -3.73 -11.99
C TYR A 23 -11.12 -2.49 -11.83
N GLU A 24 -11.74 -1.34 -12.05
CA GLU A 24 -11.29 -0.07 -11.52
C GLU A 24 -10.85 -0.42 -10.10
N ARG A 25 -9.54 -0.25 -9.83
CA ARG A 25 -8.84 -0.73 -8.63
C ARG A 25 -9.31 0.04 -7.39
N LYS A 26 -10.62 0.21 -7.23
CA LYS A 26 -11.25 0.94 -6.17
C LYS A 26 -11.10 0.11 -4.91
N LEU A 27 -10.42 0.68 -3.92
CA LEU A 27 -10.38 0.12 -2.59
C LEU A 27 -11.82 0.06 -2.05
N PRO A 28 -12.17 -0.96 -1.25
CA PRO A 28 -13.43 -0.93 -0.53
C PRO A 28 -13.56 0.36 0.28
N ASP A 29 -14.75 0.97 0.32
CA ASP A 29 -14.97 2.26 0.99
C ASP A 29 -14.48 2.27 2.45
N TRP A 30 -14.62 1.15 3.17
CA TRP A 30 -14.14 1.03 4.55
C TRP A 30 -12.62 1.14 4.65
N LEU A 31 -11.90 0.61 3.66
CA LEU A 31 -10.44 0.62 3.63
C LEU A 31 -9.94 2.01 3.25
N GLU A 32 -10.59 2.69 2.31
CA GLU A 32 -10.27 4.08 1.97
C GLU A 32 -10.49 5.01 3.17
N LYS A 33 -11.60 4.86 3.90
CA LYS A 33 -11.85 5.60 5.14
C LYS A 33 -10.82 5.30 6.22
N TYR A 34 -10.40 4.04 6.36
CA TYR A 34 -9.34 3.66 7.30
C TYR A 34 -7.99 4.28 6.92
N ILE A 35 -7.62 4.27 5.64
CA ILE A 35 -6.39 4.89 5.14
C ILE A 35 -6.42 6.40 5.39
N ARG A 36 -7.55 7.05 5.14
CA ARG A 36 -7.77 8.47 5.47
C ARG A 36 -7.56 8.75 6.94
N TYR A 37 -8.28 8.04 7.81
CA TYR A 37 -8.12 8.18 9.26
C TYR A 37 -6.67 8.01 9.71
N LYS A 38 -5.97 7.03 9.13
CA LYS A 38 -4.57 6.77 9.46
C LYS A 38 -3.63 7.87 8.94
N PHE A 39 -3.89 8.43 7.76
CA PHE A 39 -3.15 9.59 7.24
C PHE A 39 -3.33 10.81 8.16
N ASP A 40 -4.57 11.10 8.54
CA ASP A 40 -4.89 12.23 9.43
C ASP A 40 -4.30 12.05 10.84
N LEU A 41 -4.05 10.79 11.26
CA LEU A 41 -3.33 10.50 12.51
C LEU A 41 -1.83 10.87 12.41
N PHE A 42 -1.23 10.70 11.23
CA PHE A 42 0.16 11.08 10.98
C PHE A 42 0.32 12.60 10.76
N ASP A 43 -0.53 13.21 9.93
CA ASP A 43 -0.51 14.63 9.58
C ASP A 43 -0.98 15.51 10.75
N ARG A 44 -0.08 15.72 11.72
CA ARG A 44 -0.37 16.49 12.94
C ARG A 44 -0.36 17.98 12.70
N THR A 45 0.42 18.44 11.72
CA THR A 45 0.50 19.85 11.36
C THR A 45 -0.68 20.28 10.49
N GLY A 46 -1.33 19.34 9.81
CA GLY A 46 -2.52 19.56 8.98
C GLY A 46 -2.19 20.23 7.64
N ASP A 47 -0.96 20.09 7.16
CA ASP A 47 -0.50 20.71 5.92
C ASP A 47 -0.81 19.86 4.66
N GLY A 48 -1.34 18.65 4.88
CA GLY A 48 -1.72 17.70 3.83
C GLY A 48 -0.57 16.84 3.31
N TYR A 49 0.61 16.90 3.93
CA TYR A 49 1.78 16.11 3.61
C TYR A 49 2.34 15.44 4.86
N LEU A 50 2.86 14.23 4.73
CA LEU A 50 3.60 13.60 5.81
C LEU A 50 5.07 13.94 5.71
N ASP A 51 5.64 14.37 6.83
CA ASP A 51 7.08 14.49 7.00
C ASP A 51 7.67 13.37 7.87
N CYS A 52 9.00 13.35 7.96
CA CYS A 52 9.75 12.33 8.67
C CYS A 52 9.48 12.36 10.19
N ASP A 53 9.31 13.55 10.77
CA ASP A 53 9.13 13.73 12.22
C ASP A 53 7.70 13.36 12.63
N GLU A 54 6.70 13.65 11.80
CA GLU A 54 5.32 13.20 11.94
C GLU A 54 5.20 11.68 11.87
N PHE A 55 5.82 11.08 10.85
CA PHE A 55 5.80 9.63 10.64
C PHE A 55 6.52 8.89 11.78
N GLU A 56 7.69 9.37 12.19
CA GLU A 56 8.43 8.80 13.33
C GLU A 56 7.65 8.91 14.63
N TYR A 57 7.08 10.07 14.92
CA TYR A 57 6.40 10.30 16.19
C TYR A 57 5.28 9.28 16.42
N VAL A 58 4.39 9.14 15.44
CA VAL A 58 3.26 8.23 15.54
C VAL A 58 3.73 6.78 15.61
N LEU A 59 4.72 6.39 14.78
CA LEU A 59 5.26 5.03 14.84
C LEU A 59 6.00 4.73 16.16
N GLY A 60 6.55 5.74 16.82
CA GLY A 60 7.11 5.64 18.15
C GLY A 60 6.08 5.19 19.19
N ASP A 61 4.84 5.70 19.12
CA ASP A 61 3.74 5.27 19.98
C ASP A 61 3.33 3.80 19.74
N PHE A 62 3.59 3.28 18.53
CA PHE A 62 3.41 1.86 18.19
C PHE A 62 4.64 0.98 18.48
N GLY A 63 5.67 1.53 19.14
CA GLY A 63 6.87 0.80 19.55
C GLY A 63 7.90 0.56 18.44
N VAL A 64 7.80 1.28 17.31
CA VAL A 64 8.82 1.22 16.26
C VAL A 64 10.00 2.12 16.65
N PRO A 65 11.25 1.63 16.58
CA PRO A 65 12.42 2.45 16.84
C PRO A 65 12.50 3.63 15.87
N ALA A 66 12.81 4.82 16.38
CA ALA A 66 12.99 6.04 15.60
C ALA A 66 13.86 5.84 14.35
N ARG A 67 14.99 5.13 14.50
CA ARG A 67 15.91 4.82 13.41
C ARG A 67 15.21 4.08 12.25
N ASP A 68 14.38 3.11 12.58
CA ASP A 68 13.71 2.26 11.59
C ASP A 68 12.59 3.04 10.90
N ALA A 69 11.83 3.84 11.67
CA ALA A 69 10.80 4.73 11.14
C ALA A 69 11.38 5.77 10.16
N ARG A 70 12.48 6.46 10.53
CA ARG A 70 13.16 7.41 9.64
C ARG A 70 13.68 6.73 8.37
N SER A 71 14.25 5.53 8.51
CA SER A 71 14.77 4.77 7.37
C SER A 71 13.65 4.34 6.43
N ALA A 72 12.52 3.86 6.98
CA ALA A 72 11.32 3.54 6.22
C ALA A 72 10.75 4.77 5.51
N PHE A 73 10.72 5.93 6.19
CA PHE A 73 10.27 7.19 5.59
C PHE A 73 11.14 7.60 4.41
N LEU A 74 12.47 7.49 4.52
CA LEU A 74 13.39 7.77 3.41
C LEU A 74 13.16 6.84 2.21
N MET A 75 12.80 5.57 2.45
CA MET A 75 12.47 4.65 1.36
C MET A 75 11.20 5.07 0.62
N ILE A 76 10.11 5.36 1.36
CA ILE A 76 8.84 5.75 0.73
C ILE A 76 8.89 7.14 0.07
N SER A 77 9.64 8.09 0.65
CA SER A 77 9.81 9.45 0.10
C SER A 77 10.84 9.51 -1.03
N GLN A 78 11.46 8.38 -1.38
CA GLN A 78 12.55 8.32 -2.37
C GLN A 78 13.65 9.32 -2.04
N ASN A 79 14.16 9.26 -0.80
CA ASN A 79 15.17 10.18 -0.29
C ASN A 79 14.72 11.66 -0.32
N ASN A 80 13.48 11.92 0.09
CA ASN A 80 12.82 13.24 0.10
C ASN A 80 12.62 13.89 -1.29
N GLU A 81 12.80 13.15 -2.39
CA GLU A 81 12.47 13.64 -3.74
C GLU A 81 10.96 13.66 -3.99
N LYS A 82 10.21 12.78 -3.34
CA LYS A 82 8.75 12.68 -3.44
C LYS A 82 8.09 13.04 -2.11
N LYS A 83 7.27 14.09 -2.14
CA LYS A 83 6.40 14.44 -1.01
C LYS A 83 5.32 13.38 -0.80
N VAL A 84 4.99 13.12 0.46
CA VAL A 84 4.00 12.11 0.84
C VAL A 84 2.65 12.78 1.09
N ASP A 85 1.94 13.11 0.01
CA ASP A 85 0.53 13.52 0.11
C ASP A 85 -0.39 12.32 0.34
N PHE A 86 -1.67 12.59 0.59
CA PHE A 86 -2.66 11.54 0.81
C PHE A 86 -2.80 10.55 -0.36
N GLU A 87 -2.78 11.05 -1.60
CA GLU A 87 -2.99 10.20 -2.78
C GLU A 87 -1.82 9.21 -2.94
N TYR A 88 -0.59 9.69 -2.76
CA TYR A 88 0.57 8.82 -2.75
C TYR A 88 0.59 7.88 -1.54
N TYR A 89 0.22 8.34 -0.36
CA TYR A 89 0.09 7.47 0.81
C TYR A 89 -0.95 6.35 0.61
N LYS A 90 -2.06 6.67 -0.07
CA LYS A 90 -3.09 5.69 -0.45
C LYS A 90 -2.55 4.66 -1.44
N ASP A 91 -1.72 5.05 -2.39
CA ASP A 91 -1.03 4.12 -3.30
C ASP A 91 -0.11 3.18 -2.52
N LEU A 92 0.71 3.71 -1.61
CA LEU A 92 1.59 2.91 -0.75
C LEU A 92 0.79 1.92 0.13
N CYS A 93 -0.34 2.35 0.68
CA CYS A 93 -1.24 1.46 1.43
C CYS A 93 -1.85 0.38 0.53
N THR A 94 -2.24 0.74 -0.70
CA THR A 94 -2.77 -0.21 -1.67
C THR A 94 -1.74 -1.29 -1.98
N ASP A 95 -0.50 -0.89 -2.19
CA ASP A 95 0.62 -1.83 -2.40
C ASP A 95 0.82 -2.72 -1.17
N TYR A 96 0.81 -2.16 0.04
CA TYR A 96 0.93 -2.93 1.28
C TYR A 96 -0.13 -4.02 1.44
N PHE A 97 -1.39 -3.73 1.07
CA PHE A 97 -2.49 -4.69 1.25
C PHE A 97 -2.67 -5.67 0.09
N ARG A 98 -2.15 -5.37 -1.10
CA ARG A 98 -2.47 -6.12 -2.33
C ARG A 98 -1.25 -6.65 -3.08
N SER A 99 -0.07 -6.06 -2.89
CA SER A 99 1.13 -6.49 -3.57
C SER A 99 1.69 -7.76 -2.94
N ASN A 100 2.12 -8.69 -3.78
CA ASN A 100 2.94 -9.83 -3.38
C ASN A 100 4.44 -9.56 -3.60
N ASP A 101 4.82 -8.35 -4.05
CA ASP A 101 6.22 -7.98 -4.26
C ASP A 101 6.89 -7.60 -2.93
N PRO A 102 7.91 -8.37 -2.47
CA PRO A 102 8.65 -8.05 -1.25
C PRO A 102 9.41 -6.72 -1.33
N SER A 103 9.64 -6.20 -2.54
CA SER A 103 10.38 -4.96 -2.79
C SER A 103 9.49 -3.73 -2.92
N ALA A 104 8.16 -3.90 -2.84
CA ALA A 104 7.22 -2.79 -2.96
C ALA A 104 7.45 -1.74 -1.85
N LEU A 105 7.44 -0.46 -2.23
CA LEU A 105 7.62 0.65 -1.29
C LEU A 105 6.53 0.66 -0.21
N GLY A 106 5.33 0.17 -0.53
CA GLY A 106 4.23 -0.01 0.42
C GLY A 106 4.59 -0.85 1.64
N ASN A 107 5.55 -1.78 1.54
CA ASN A 107 5.96 -2.61 2.67
C ASN A 107 6.49 -1.78 3.86
N PHE A 108 7.06 -0.61 3.57
CA PHE A 108 7.66 0.27 4.56
C PHE A 108 6.66 1.18 5.29
N ILE A 109 5.37 1.20 4.95
CA ILE A 109 4.38 2.09 5.61
C ILE A 109 4.18 1.81 7.11
N THR A 110 4.63 0.64 7.58
CA THR A 110 4.52 0.23 8.98
C THR A 110 5.77 0.56 9.80
N GLY A 111 6.80 1.13 9.17
CA GLY A 111 8.10 1.37 9.80
C GLY A 111 8.95 0.12 10.02
N LYS A 112 8.42 -1.07 9.74
CA LYS A 112 9.18 -2.33 9.86
C LYS A 112 10.07 -2.54 8.66
N LEU A 113 11.36 -2.77 8.93
CA LEU A 113 12.38 -3.09 7.91
C LEU A 113 12.65 -4.59 7.76
N VAL A 114 12.13 -5.41 8.69
CA VAL A 114 12.33 -6.86 8.72
C VAL A 114 10.99 -7.55 8.97
N PHE A 115 10.60 -8.43 8.05
CA PHE A 115 9.35 -9.20 8.10
C PHE A 115 9.58 -10.65 8.57
N SER A 116 10.46 -10.85 9.54
CA SER A 116 10.64 -12.17 10.15
C SER A 116 9.70 -12.30 11.34
N ASP A 117 8.82 -13.30 11.30
CA ASP A 117 8.07 -13.75 12.47
C ASP A 117 9.08 -14.17 13.55
N LYS A 118 9.07 -13.47 14.68
CA LYS A 118 9.69 -13.93 15.92
C LYS A 118 8.58 -14.36 16.88
#